data_AF-A0A1G8HFJ6-F1
#
_entry.id   AF-A0A1G8HFJ6-F1
#
_cell.length_a   1.000
_cell.length_b   1.000
_cell.length_c   1.000
_cell.angle_alpha   90.00
_cell.angle_beta   90.00
_cell.angle_gamma   90.00
#
_symmetry.space_group_name_H-M   'P 1'
#
loop_
_entity.id
_entity.type
_entity.pdbx_description
1 polymer ?
#
loop_
_entity_poly.entity_id
_entity_poly.type
_entity_poly.pdbx_seq_one_letter_code
_entity_poly.pdbx_strand_id
1 'polypeptide(L)'
;MSDNPVSVGSEAQALIECETSLLHVRPPAGSRLVSKPRKPLPEMLDDLRIARAIRFMEQGSVQLKDVAEHVGLSLFHFQRYFKDVMGESPAVYLRRVRLDEAAVSLWNNDLHVIELAFTAGYASHEAFVRAFYRQFGLVPTQYRVFSRRASSQPQPEDRARAQSVRVNQLQSLPLLAARFYGPYANIEAHWKRFATVLREAGLPLEKLQAVGIAYDSPEITPNELIRYDCAIVDTGFDPKGAPLTALKIPAATYAMLEHQAPYQEIFATYRVLSITWLVGVANQYVNEVVKAYELYREPPWDNLGQRQRFDLTLPVRKLN
;
A
#
# COMPACT_ATOMS: atom_id res chain seq x y z
N MET A 1 -21.71 -36.24 9.50
CA MET A 1 -20.45 -35.82 10.13
C MET A 1 -20.15 -34.44 9.60
N SER A 2 -20.24 -33.44 10.47
CA SER A 2 -20.14 -32.02 10.14
C SER A 2 -18.70 -31.64 9.83
N ASP A 3 -18.51 -30.98 8.69
CA ASP A 3 -17.28 -30.25 8.36
C ASP A 3 -17.04 -29.16 9.40
N ASN A 4 -15.92 -29.28 10.10
CA ASN A 4 -15.45 -28.29 11.06
C ASN A 4 -14.57 -27.28 10.27
N PRO A 5 -14.91 -25.98 10.23
CA PRO A 5 -14.06 -25.01 9.55
C PRO A 5 -12.74 -24.87 10.31
N VAL A 6 -11.65 -24.83 9.54
CA VAL A 6 -10.27 -24.67 10.01
C VAL A 6 -10.20 -23.47 10.97
N SER A 7 -9.79 -23.74 12.21
CA SER A 7 -9.49 -22.74 13.23
C SER A 7 -8.48 -21.74 12.68
N VAL A 8 -8.92 -20.50 12.40
CA VAL A 8 -8.03 -19.36 12.18
C VAL A 8 -7.19 -19.23 13.45
N GLY A 9 -5.87 -19.34 13.34
CA GLY A 9 -4.96 -19.30 14.49
C GLY A 9 -5.14 -18.01 15.30
N SER A 10 -5.02 -18.08 16.62
CA SER A 10 -5.22 -16.97 17.57
C SER A 10 -4.46 -15.70 17.20
N GLU A 11 -3.33 -15.85 16.52
CA GLU A 11 -2.45 -14.79 16.03
C GLU A 11 -3.02 -14.01 14.83
N ALA A 12 -3.59 -14.69 13.84
CA ALA A 12 -4.26 -14.04 12.73
C ALA A 12 -5.52 -13.29 13.20
N GLN A 13 -6.23 -13.87 14.18
CA GLN A 13 -7.37 -13.23 14.82
C GLN A 13 -6.96 -11.95 15.56
N ALA A 14 -5.83 -11.95 16.28
CA ALA A 14 -5.31 -10.76 16.97
C ALA A 14 -4.95 -9.62 16.00
N LEU A 15 -4.40 -9.95 14.82
CA LEU A 15 -4.07 -8.94 13.80
C LEU A 15 -5.33 -8.36 13.14
N ILE A 16 -6.31 -9.22 12.81
CA ILE A 16 -7.62 -8.77 12.33
C ILE A 16 -8.30 -7.86 13.36
N GLU A 17 -8.24 -8.20 14.65
CA GLU A 17 -8.78 -7.38 15.73
C GLU A 17 -8.03 -6.05 15.86
N CYS A 18 -6.71 -6.05 15.73
CA CYS A 18 -5.90 -4.85 15.72
C CYS A 18 -6.28 -3.93 14.55
N GLU A 19 -6.32 -4.44 13.32
CA GLU A 19 -6.75 -3.70 12.13
C GLU A 19 -8.19 -3.18 12.25
N THR A 20 -9.10 -4.03 12.73
CA THR A 20 -10.50 -3.65 12.91
C THR A 20 -10.63 -2.57 13.98
N SER A 21 -9.81 -2.62 15.03
CA SER A 21 -9.76 -1.55 16.03
C SER A 21 -9.26 -0.23 15.43
N LEU A 22 -8.27 -0.28 14.52
CA LEU A 22 -7.75 0.88 13.80
C LEU A 22 -8.81 1.50 12.88
N LEU A 23 -9.65 0.69 12.22
CA LEU A 23 -10.79 1.17 11.42
C LEU A 23 -11.80 2.00 12.24
N HIS A 24 -11.82 1.85 13.58
CA HIS A 24 -12.79 2.46 14.47
C HIS A 24 -12.26 3.65 15.29
N VAL A 25 -10.96 3.96 15.22
CA VAL A 25 -10.41 5.14 15.91
C VAL A 25 -10.87 6.42 15.21
N ARG A 26 -11.71 7.18 15.92
CA ARG A 26 -12.43 8.38 15.43
C ARG A 26 -11.61 9.66 15.52
N PRO A 27 -12.04 10.73 14.80
CA PRO A 27 -12.87 10.81 13.59
C PRO A 27 -12.49 9.91 12.41
N PRO A 28 -13.34 9.83 11.36
CA PRO A 28 -13.37 8.74 10.39
C PRO A 28 -12.10 8.77 9.54
N ALA A 29 -11.07 8.07 9.98
CA ALA A 29 -9.94 7.76 9.12
C ALA A 29 -10.45 6.88 7.95
N GLY A 30 -11.42 5.99 8.22
CA GLY A 30 -12.10 5.18 7.20
C GLY A 30 -13.09 5.94 6.30
N SER A 31 -13.18 5.52 5.04
CA SER A 31 -14.22 5.98 4.09
C SER A 31 -15.64 5.78 4.62
N ARG A 32 -16.46 6.85 4.66
CA ARG A 32 -17.93 6.81 4.80
C ARG A 32 -18.61 6.14 3.61
N LEU A 33 -17.99 6.25 2.43
CA LEU A 33 -18.46 5.54 1.25
C LEU A 33 -17.97 4.10 1.35
N VAL A 34 -18.86 3.24 1.83
CA VAL A 34 -18.75 1.80 1.61
C VAL A 34 -19.09 1.56 0.13
N SER A 35 -18.23 2.00 -0.80
CA SER A 35 -18.30 1.54 -2.18
C SER A 35 -17.80 0.10 -2.19
N LYS A 36 -18.61 -0.80 -1.62
CA LYS A 36 -18.32 -2.23 -1.72
C LYS A 36 -18.39 -2.57 -3.20
N PRO A 37 -17.31 -3.10 -3.79
CA PRO A 37 -17.35 -3.56 -5.16
C PRO A 37 -18.48 -4.59 -5.26
N ARG A 38 -19.18 -4.63 -6.41
CA ARG A 38 -20.34 -5.52 -6.60
C ARG A 38 -20.02 -6.99 -6.38
N LYS A 39 -18.74 -7.33 -6.52
CA LYS A 39 -18.14 -8.63 -6.25
C LYS A 39 -16.93 -8.38 -5.35
N PRO A 40 -16.61 -9.28 -4.40
CA PRO A 40 -15.34 -9.20 -3.67
C PRO A 40 -14.16 -9.15 -4.65
N LEU A 41 -13.15 -8.35 -4.31
CA LEU A 41 -11.91 -8.32 -5.05
C LEU A 41 -11.24 -9.69 -5.02
N PRO A 42 -10.47 -10.04 -6.07
CA PRO A 42 -9.66 -11.25 -6.01
C PRO A 42 -8.59 -11.09 -4.93
N GLU A 43 -8.27 -12.18 -4.22
CA GLU A 43 -7.15 -12.18 -3.26
C GLU A 43 -5.84 -11.79 -3.95
N MET A 44 -5.60 -12.35 -5.12
CA MET A 44 -4.48 -12.02 -6.01
C MET A 44 -5.03 -11.63 -7.38
N LEU A 45 -4.59 -10.50 -7.92
CA LEU A 45 -4.93 -10.07 -9.27
C LEU A 45 -4.08 -10.82 -10.30
N ASP A 46 -4.61 -11.94 -10.77
CA ASP A 46 -3.99 -12.82 -11.76
C ASP A 46 -4.25 -12.40 -13.22
N ASP A 47 -5.27 -11.57 -13.45
CA ASP A 47 -5.52 -10.98 -14.77
C ASP A 47 -4.42 -9.96 -15.12
N LEU A 48 -3.46 -10.41 -15.93
CA LEU A 48 -2.33 -9.59 -16.38
C LEU A 48 -2.74 -8.31 -17.11
N ARG A 49 -3.87 -8.31 -17.84
CA ARG A 49 -4.30 -7.10 -18.56
C ARG A 49 -4.83 -6.08 -17.58
N ILE A 50 -5.64 -6.49 -16.61
CA ILE A 50 -6.13 -5.60 -15.55
C ILE A 50 -5.00 -5.18 -14.62
N ALA A 51 -4.07 -6.08 -14.28
CA ALA A 51 -2.89 -5.72 -13.49
C ALA A 51 -2.07 -4.64 -14.19
N ARG A 52 -1.77 -4.78 -15.48
CA ARG A 52 -1.08 -3.75 -16.29
C ARG A 52 -1.88 -2.45 -16.37
N ALA A 53 -3.20 -2.52 -16.57
CA ALA A 53 -4.06 -1.35 -16.55
C ALA A 53 -3.96 -0.59 -15.21
N ILE A 54 -4.01 -1.29 -14.07
CA ILE A 54 -3.88 -0.70 -12.74
C ILE A 54 -2.50 -0.06 -12.56
N ARG A 55 -1.42 -0.73 -12.96
CA ARG A 55 -0.08 -0.15 -12.92
C ARG A 55 0.00 1.17 -13.68
N PHE A 56 -0.56 1.20 -14.88
CA PHE A 56 -0.57 2.41 -15.71
C PHE A 56 -1.47 3.51 -15.10
N MET A 57 -2.62 3.13 -14.53
CA MET A 57 -3.52 4.06 -13.83
C MET A 57 -2.90 4.72 -12.61
N GLU A 58 -2.10 3.98 -11.85
CA GLU A 58 -1.49 4.43 -10.59
C GLU A 58 -0.16 5.18 -10.76
N GLN A 59 0.31 5.35 -12.00
CA GLN A 59 1.51 6.14 -12.32
C GLN A 59 1.23 7.65 -12.37
N GLY A 60 -0.04 8.09 -12.41
CA GLY A 60 -0.38 9.51 -12.33
C GLY A 60 -1.64 9.91 -13.11
N SER A 61 -1.60 11.10 -13.71
CA SER A 61 -2.73 11.67 -14.45
C SER A 61 -2.87 11.03 -15.83
N VAL A 62 -3.57 9.90 -15.90
CA VAL A 62 -3.91 9.22 -17.17
C VAL A 62 -5.39 9.36 -17.52
N GLN A 63 -5.72 9.40 -18.81
CA GLN A 63 -7.11 9.27 -19.25
C GLN A 63 -7.46 7.79 -19.42
N LEU A 64 -8.71 7.41 -19.14
CA LEU A 64 -9.14 6.01 -19.28
C LEU A 64 -9.01 5.48 -20.72
N LYS A 65 -9.02 6.37 -21.72
CA LYS A 65 -8.76 6.02 -23.11
C LYS A 65 -7.32 5.53 -23.30
N ASP A 66 -6.35 6.23 -22.73
CA ASP A 66 -4.93 5.87 -22.81
C ASP A 66 -4.68 4.53 -22.11
N VAL A 67 -5.37 4.28 -20.99
CA VAL A 67 -5.30 2.98 -20.28
C VAL A 67 -5.85 1.85 -21.15
N ALA A 68 -7.00 2.07 -21.81
CA ALA A 68 -7.61 1.07 -22.68
C ALA A 68 -6.70 0.74 -23.88
N GLU A 69 -6.12 1.76 -24.51
CA GLU A 69 -5.14 1.60 -25.60
C GLU A 69 -3.88 0.86 -25.12
N HIS A 70 -3.36 1.19 -23.94
CA HIS A 70 -2.21 0.53 -23.33
C HIS A 70 -2.39 -0.99 -23.15
N VAL A 71 -3.63 -1.44 -22.90
CA VAL A 71 -3.95 -2.87 -22.74
C VAL A 71 -4.64 -3.49 -23.96
N GLY A 72 -4.66 -2.78 -25.10
CA GLY A 72 -5.17 -3.28 -26.38
C GLY A 72 -6.70 -3.47 -26.42
N LEU A 73 -7.46 -2.66 -25.70
CA LEU A 73 -8.91 -2.71 -25.63
C LEU A 73 -9.55 -1.40 -26.09
N SER A 74 -10.78 -1.46 -26.62
CA SER A 74 -11.60 -0.26 -26.76
C SER A 74 -12.00 0.26 -25.38
N LEU A 75 -12.25 1.56 -25.25
CA LEU A 75 -12.65 2.17 -23.97
C LEU A 75 -13.88 1.48 -23.35
N PHE A 76 -14.90 1.19 -24.16
CA PHE A 76 -16.11 0.50 -23.71
C PHE A 76 -15.82 -0.91 -23.19
N HIS A 77 -15.03 -1.70 -23.93
CA HIS A 77 -14.64 -3.04 -23.50
C HIS A 77 -13.78 -3.00 -22.25
N PHE A 78 -12.82 -2.09 -22.16
CA PHE A 78 -11.97 -1.92 -20.97
C PHE A 78 -12.82 -1.61 -19.73
N GLN A 79 -13.73 -0.64 -19.80
CA GLN A 79 -14.56 -0.26 -18.65
C GLN A 79 -15.44 -1.41 -18.16
N ARG A 80 -16.02 -2.19 -19.09
CA ARG A 80 -16.82 -3.37 -18.75
C ARG A 80 -15.95 -4.47 -18.15
N TYR A 81 -14.84 -4.80 -18.81
CA TYR A 81 -13.94 -5.87 -18.38
C TYR A 81 -13.30 -5.59 -17.01
N PHE A 82 -12.80 -4.37 -16.80
CA PHE A 82 -12.27 -3.94 -15.51
C PHE A 82 -13.33 -4.07 -14.42
N LYS A 83 -14.57 -3.65 -14.68
CA LYS A 83 -15.65 -3.75 -13.71
C LYS A 83 -16.05 -5.20 -13.39
N ASP A 84 -15.97 -6.08 -14.37
CA ASP A 84 -16.26 -7.51 -14.16
C ASP A 84 -15.19 -8.18 -13.29
N VAL A 85 -13.91 -7.77 -13.44
CA VAL A 85 -12.78 -8.27 -12.64
C VAL A 85 -12.69 -7.62 -11.25
N MET A 86 -12.76 -6.29 -11.19
CA MET A 86 -12.54 -5.49 -9.97
C MET A 86 -13.82 -5.15 -9.21
N GLY A 87 -15.00 -5.49 -9.74
CA GLY A 87 -16.30 -5.20 -9.12
C GLY A 87 -16.68 -3.71 -9.05
N GLU A 88 -15.79 -2.80 -9.44
CA GLU A 88 -16.00 -1.35 -9.54
C GLU A 88 -15.49 -0.80 -10.89
N SER A 89 -16.01 0.35 -11.34
CA SER A 89 -15.53 0.93 -12.61
C SER A 89 -14.13 1.56 -12.45
N PRO A 90 -13.33 1.66 -13.53
CA PRO A 90 -12.00 2.28 -13.46
C PRO A 90 -11.99 3.69 -12.85
N ALA A 91 -13.03 4.48 -13.12
CA ALA A 91 -13.16 5.84 -12.58
C ALA A 91 -13.45 5.86 -11.07
N VAL A 92 -14.19 4.87 -10.55
CA VAL A 92 -14.45 4.74 -9.11
C VAL A 92 -13.18 4.29 -8.40
N TYR A 93 -12.49 3.26 -8.93
CA TYR A 93 -11.20 2.80 -8.45
C TYR A 93 -10.19 3.94 -8.32
N LEU A 94 -9.95 4.66 -9.42
CA LEU A 94 -8.93 5.71 -9.46
C LEU A 94 -9.28 6.87 -8.52
N ARG A 95 -10.55 7.24 -8.40
CA ARG A 95 -11.01 8.25 -7.45
C ARG A 95 -10.72 7.83 -6.01
N ARG A 96 -11.07 6.60 -5.65
CA ARG A 96 -10.86 6.06 -4.29
C ARG A 96 -9.37 6.06 -3.95
N VAL A 97 -8.55 5.47 -4.81
CA VAL A 97 -7.09 5.40 -4.64
C VAL A 97 -6.48 6.79 -4.44
N ARG A 98 -6.83 7.76 -5.30
CA ARG A 98 -6.28 9.13 -5.20
C ARG A 98 -6.73 9.86 -3.93
N LEU A 99 -7.95 9.61 -3.47
CA LEU A 99 -8.46 10.20 -2.23
C LEU A 99 -7.83 9.54 -0.99
N ASP A 100 -7.57 8.24 -1.00
CA ASP A 100 -6.85 7.53 0.06
C ASP A 100 -5.39 8.02 0.14
N GLU A 101 -4.69 8.12 -0.99
CA GLU A 101 -3.34 8.70 -1.06
C GLU A 101 -3.30 10.16 -0.57
N ALA A 102 -4.35 10.94 -0.87
CA ALA A 102 -4.49 12.29 -0.37
C ALA A 102 -4.73 12.32 1.15
N ALA A 103 -5.51 11.39 1.69
CA ALA A 103 -5.72 11.25 3.13
C ALA A 103 -4.42 10.90 3.86
N VAL A 104 -3.63 9.96 3.33
CA VAL A 104 -2.29 9.63 3.89
C VAL A 104 -1.35 10.84 3.80
N SER A 105 -1.39 11.60 2.70
CA SER A 105 -0.58 12.81 2.57
C SER A 105 -0.91 13.83 3.65
N LEU A 106 -2.19 14.07 3.93
CA LEU A 106 -2.63 14.97 5.00
C LEU A 106 -2.15 14.56 6.40
N TRP A 107 -1.79 13.30 6.61
CA TRP A 107 -1.24 12.82 7.87
C TRP A 107 0.26 13.10 7.97
N ASN A 108 0.98 12.85 6.89
CA ASN A 108 2.43 12.80 6.90
C ASN A 108 3.10 14.12 6.50
N ASN A 109 2.35 15.06 5.92
CA ASN A 109 2.91 16.31 5.43
C ASN A 109 2.01 17.53 5.68
N ASP A 110 2.59 18.71 5.49
CA ASP A 110 1.93 20.01 5.60
C ASP A 110 1.52 20.61 4.24
N LEU A 111 1.54 19.81 3.15
CA LEU A 111 1.23 20.27 1.79
C LEU A 111 -0.04 21.11 1.74
N HIS A 112 -0.07 22.17 0.93
CA HIS A 112 -1.28 22.97 0.84
C HIS A 112 -2.39 22.14 0.19
N VAL A 113 -3.62 22.25 0.72
CA VAL A 113 -4.76 21.45 0.22
C VAL A 113 -5.02 21.70 -1.27
N ILE A 114 -4.68 22.89 -1.77
CA ILE A 114 -4.75 23.20 -3.20
C ILE A 114 -3.76 22.40 -4.04
N GLU A 115 -2.51 22.25 -3.59
CA GLU A 115 -1.49 21.44 -4.25
C GLU A 115 -1.92 19.97 -4.25
N LEU A 116 -2.40 19.49 -3.10
CA LEU A 116 -2.90 18.13 -2.95
C LEU A 116 -4.06 17.81 -3.91
N ALA A 117 -4.96 18.77 -4.12
CA ALA A 117 -6.07 18.63 -5.07
C ALA A 117 -5.55 18.38 -6.50
N PHE A 118 -4.56 19.15 -6.94
CA PHE A 118 -3.96 19.01 -8.27
C PHE A 118 -3.14 17.72 -8.40
N THR A 119 -2.34 17.36 -7.37
CA THR A 119 -1.62 16.08 -7.34
C THR A 119 -2.57 14.89 -7.38
N ALA A 120 -3.73 14.98 -6.72
CA ALA A 120 -4.80 13.98 -6.80
C ALA A 120 -5.58 14.04 -8.13
N GLY A 121 -5.16 14.86 -9.10
CA GLY A 121 -5.74 14.91 -10.45
C GLY A 121 -7.10 15.59 -10.54
N TYR A 122 -7.44 16.50 -9.62
CA TYR A 122 -8.66 17.31 -9.68
C TYR A 122 -8.41 18.64 -10.40
N ALA A 123 -9.35 19.05 -11.25
CA ALA A 123 -9.28 20.31 -11.98
C ALA A 123 -9.52 21.55 -11.11
N SER A 124 -10.13 21.40 -9.93
CA SER A 124 -10.31 22.51 -8.98
C SER A 124 -10.27 22.03 -7.52
N HIS A 125 -9.89 22.96 -6.65
CA HIS A 125 -9.87 22.76 -5.20
C HIS A 125 -11.26 22.40 -4.65
N GLU A 126 -12.32 23.06 -5.11
CA GLU A 126 -13.70 22.82 -4.67
C GLU A 126 -14.18 21.43 -5.07
N ALA A 127 -13.81 20.96 -6.27
CA ALA A 127 -14.15 19.61 -6.73
C ALA A 127 -13.47 18.55 -5.84
N PHE A 128 -12.21 18.76 -5.49
CA PHE A 128 -11.47 17.90 -4.56
C PHE A 128 -12.10 17.91 -3.17
N VAL A 129 -12.32 19.08 -2.56
CA VAL A 129 -12.91 19.19 -1.20
C VAL A 129 -14.27 18.51 -1.13
N ARG A 130 -15.14 18.67 -2.14
CA ARG A 130 -16.43 17.97 -2.19
C ARG A 130 -16.27 16.46 -2.34
N ALA A 131 -15.31 15.98 -3.12
CA ALA A 131 -15.07 14.54 -3.27
C ALA A 131 -14.49 13.95 -1.98
N PHE A 132 -13.52 14.62 -1.37
CA PHE A 132 -12.90 14.25 -0.10
C PHE A 132 -13.93 14.23 1.03
N TYR A 133 -14.77 15.27 1.16
CA TYR A 133 -15.84 15.30 2.15
C TYR A 133 -16.87 14.18 1.92
N ARG A 134 -17.19 13.83 0.67
CA ARG A 134 -18.08 12.69 0.41
C ARG A 134 -17.45 11.37 0.88
N GLN A 135 -16.15 11.18 0.66
CA GLN A 135 -15.44 9.96 1.04
C GLN A 135 -15.20 9.87 2.55
N PHE A 136 -14.56 10.86 3.16
CA PHE A 136 -14.14 10.80 4.57
C PHE A 136 -15.07 11.56 5.51
N GLY A 137 -15.94 12.43 4.99
CA GLY A 137 -16.92 13.12 5.81
C GLY A 137 -16.42 14.31 6.62
N LEU A 138 -15.15 14.63 6.47
CA LEU A 138 -14.51 15.86 6.92
C LEU A 138 -13.91 16.55 5.69
N VAL A 139 -13.82 17.88 5.72
CA VAL A 139 -13.02 18.57 4.70
C VAL A 139 -11.52 18.36 4.99
N PRO A 140 -10.63 18.44 3.98
CA PRO A 140 -9.20 18.12 4.13
C PRO A 140 -8.48 18.81 5.30
N THR A 141 -8.79 20.09 5.57
CA THR A 141 -8.19 20.86 6.66
C THR A 141 -8.60 20.32 8.04
N GLN A 142 -9.88 19.99 8.21
CA GLN A 142 -10.40 19.35 9.43
C GLN A 142 -9.81 17.95 9.60
N TYR A 143 -9.70 17.20 8.51
CA TYR A 143 -9.11 15.86 8.49
C TYR A 143 -7.66 15.87 8.99
N ARG A 144 -6.83 16.83 8.54
CA ARG A 144 -5.44 17.01 9.02
C ARG A 144 -5.36 17.31 10.51
N VAL A 145 -6.14 18.29 10.98
CA VAL A 145 -6.14 18.65 12.42
C VAL A 145 -6.55 17.45 13.25
N PHE A 146 -7.54 16.72 12.77
CA PHE A 146 -8.01 15.54 13.44
C PHE A 146 -6.94 14.43 13.46
N SER A 147 -6.37 14.04 12.32
CA SER A 147 -5.40 12.95 12.25
C SER A 147 -4.19 13.19 13.16
N ARG A 148 -3.68 14.44 13.19
CA ARG A 148 -2.59 14.83 14.11
C ARG A 148 -2.93 14.68 15.59
N ARG A 149 -4.19 14.84 15.97
CA ARG A 149 -4.65 14.63 17.36
C ARG A 149 -4.85 13.15 17.68
N ALA A 150 -5.26 12.35 16.69
CA ALA A 150 -5.43 10.91 16.84
C ALA A 150 -4.12 10.14 16.76
N SER A 151 -3.08 10.70 16.15
CA SER A 151 -1.73 10.13 16.19
C SER A 151 -1.32 9.95 17.65
N SER A 152 -1.09 8.69 18.03
CA SER A 152 -0.60 8.36 19.36
C SER A 152 0.72 9.08 19.62
N GLN A 153 0.87 9.67 20.81
CA GLN A 153 2.15 10.26 21.21
C GLN A 153 3.24 9.17 21.17
N PRO A 154 4.40 9.44 20.57
CA PRO A 154 5.48 8.48 20.50
C PRO A 154 5.87 7.98 21.90
N GLN A 155 5.81 6.67 22.09
CA GLN A 155 6.24 6.03 23.33
C GLN A 155 7.76 6.13 23.50
N PRO A 156 8.31 6.01 24.72
CA PRO A 156 9.76 6.02 24.94
C PRO A 156 10.51 4.99 24.10
N GLU A 157 9.93 3.80 23.92
CA GLU A 157 10.46 2.75 23.05
C GLU A 157 10.49 3.16 21.57
N ASP A 158 9.43 3.84 21.08
CA ASP A 158 9.36 4.31 19.71
C ASP A 158 10.46 5.36 19.46
N ARG A 159 10.71 6.25 20.43
CA ARG A 159 11.77 7.27 20.38
C ARG A 159 13.16 6.65 20.39
N ALA A 160 13.39 5.62 21.21
CA ALA A 160 14.65 4.89 21.23
C ALA A 160 14.89 4.20 19.88
N ARG A 161 13.88 3.51 19.35
CA ARG A 161 13.97 2.88 18.01
C ARG A 161 14.21 3.89 16.90
N ALA A 162 13.59 5.07 16.96
CA ALA A 162 13.79 6.13 15.96
C ALA A 162 15.26 6.58 15.83
N GLN A 163 16.09 6.45 16.88
CA GLN A 163 17.53 6.78 16.80
C GLN A 163 18.31 5.81 15.90
N SER A 164 17.76 4.63 15.62
CA SER A 164 18.38 3.62 14.75
C SER A 164 18.03 3.79 13.27
N VAL A 165 17.17 4.76 12.93
CA VAL A 165 16.80 5.04 11.54
C VAL A 165 18.00 5.55 10.76
N ARG A 166 18.25 4.91 9.62
CA ARG A 166 19.33 5.26 8.69
C ARG A 166 18.76 5.99 7.50
N VAL A 167 19.46 6.99 6.98
CA VAL A 167 19.06 7.72 5.77
C VAL A 167 20.13 7.56 4.71
N ASN A 168 19.79 6.86 3.62
CA ASN A 168 20.73 6.49 2.58
C ASN A 168 20.19 6.89 1.20
N GLN A 169 21.08 7.24 0.27
CA GLN A 169 20.74 7.27 -1.14
C GLN A 169 20.75 5.83 -1.69
N LEU A 170 19.64 5.42 -2.28
CA LEU A 170 19.50 4.10 -2.88
C LEU A 170 19.37 4.23 -4.40
N GLN A 171 19.88 3.23 -5.11
CA GLN A 171 19.70 3.12 -6.55
C GLN A 171 18.29 2.64 -6.87
N SER A 172 17.88 2.81 -8.14
CA SER A 172 16.58 2.32 -8.57
C SER A 172 16.53 0.80 -8.56
N LEU A 173 15.43 0.24 -8.06
CA LEU A 173 15.25 -1.20 -7.95
C LEU A 173 14.15 -1.65 -8.93
N PRO A 174 14.50 -2.36 -10.01
CA PRO A 174 13.51 -2.98 -10.88
C PRO A 174 12.90 -4.19 -10.17
N LEU A 175 11.59 -4.37 -10.32
CA LEU A 175 10.86 -5.44 -9.64
C LEU A 175 9.89 -6.13 -10.60
N LEU A 176 9.57 -7.38 -10.26
CA LEU A 176 8.41 -8.11 -10.79
C LEU A 176 7.45 -8.39 -9.63
N ALA A 177 6.20 -7.94 -9.74
CA ALA A 177 5.22 -8.05 -8.66
C ALA A 177 3.88 -8.62 -9.08
N ALA A 178 3.25 -9.30 -8.12
CA ALA A 178 1.85 -9.64 -8.11
C ALA A 178 1.10 -8.72 -7.13
N ARG A 179 -0.07 -8.24 -7.54
CA ARG A 179 -0.97 -7.42 -6.71
C ARG A 179 -1.90 -8.31 -5.90
N PHE A 180 -1.97 -8.06 -4.61
CA PHE A 180 -2.88 -8.70 -3.67
C PHE A 180 -3.83 -7.68 -3.04
N TYR A 181 -5.00 -8.16 -2.64
CA TYR A 181 -6.01 -7.39 -1.93
C TYR A 181 -6.42 -8.08 -0.63
N GLY A 182 -6.77 -7.27 0.37
CA GLY A 182 -7.26 -7.74 1.66
C GLY A 182 -6.44 -7.21 2.84
N PRO A 183 -6.86 -7.57 4.07
CA PRO A 183 -6.20 -7.12 5.29
C PRO A 183 -4.71 -7.50 5.33
N TYR A 184 -3.91 -6.73 6.07
CA TYR A 184 -2.51 -7.06 6.36
C TYR A 184 -2.39 -8.38 7.15
N ALA A 185 -3.44 -8.81 7.85
CA ALA A 185 -3.56 -10.15 8.43
C ALA A 185 -3.36 -11.29 7.41
N ASN A 186 -3.56 -11.02 6.12
CA ASN A 186 -3.37 -12.00 5.06
C ASN A 186 -1.99 -11.95 4.40
N ILE A 187 -1.05 -11.07 4.80
CA ILE A 187 0.27 -10.93 4.13
C ILE A 187 1.00 -12.27 4.03
N GLU A 188 1.00 -13.07 5.10
CA GLU A 188 1.68 -14.37 5.08
C GLU A 188 1.05 -15.34 4.07
N ALA A 189 -0.28 -15.32 3.95
CA ALA A 189 -1.00 -16.08 2.93
C ALA A 189 -0.66 -15.56 1.52
N HIS A 190 -0.58 -14.23 1.34
CA HIS A 190 -0.15 -13.61 0.09
C HIS A 190 1.27 -14.05 -0.31
N TRP A 191 2.23 -14.03 0.62
CA TRP A 191 3.59 -14.50 0.38
C TRP A 191 3.66 -15.99 0.05
N LYS A 192 2.88 -16.83 0.75
CA LYS A 192 2.78 -18.27 0.44
C LYS A 192 2.24 -18.51 -0.98
N ARG A 193 1.20 -17.76 -1.37
CA ARG A 193 0.63 -17.83 -2.72
C ARG A 193 1.63 -17.33 -3.76
N PHE A 194 2.31 -16.23 -3.50
CA PHE A 194 3.33 -15.66 -4.38
C PHE A 194 4.50 -16.63 -4.60
N ALA A 195 5.00 -17.27 -3.54
CA ALA A 195 6.04 -18.30 -3.65
C ALA A 195 5.61 -19.49 -4.52
N THR A 196 4.31 -19.84 -4.51
CA THR A 196 3.76 -20.87 -5.41
C THR A 196 3.81 -20.42 -6.87
N VAL A 197 3.39 -19.20 -7.16
CA VAL A 197 3.46 -18.60 -8.51
C VAL A 197 4.91 -18.55 -9.01
N LEU A 198 5.85 -18.16 -8.14
CA LEU A 198 7.26 -18.12 -8.50
C LEU A 198 7.82 -19.52 -8.81
N ARG A 199 7.44 -20.53 -8.03
CA ARG A 199 7.86 -21.91 -8.26
C ARG A 199 7.30 -22.47 -9.56
N GLU A 200 6.03 -22.22 -9.85
CA GLU A 200 5.37 -22.63 -11.11
C GLU A 200 6.00 -21.96 -12.33
N ALA A 201 6.46 -20.71 -12.18
CA ALA A 201 7.22 -19.99 -13.20
C ALA A 201 8.69 -20.45 -13.31
N GLY A 202 9.14 -21.36 -12.42
CA GLY A 202 10.46 -21.96 -12.44
C GLY A 202 11.58 -21.08 -11.86
N LEU A 203 11.25 -20.12 -10.99
CA LEU A 203 12.27 -19.31 -10.32
C LEU A 203 12.91 -20.06 -9.15
N PRO A 204 14.23 -19.88 -8.92
CA PRO A 204 14.94 -20.40 -7.76
C PRO A 204 14.69 -19.51 -6.53
N LEU A 205 13.66 -19.83 -5.72
CA LEU A 205 13.22 -19.03 -4.57
C LEU A 205 14.36 -18.62 -3.63
N GLU A 206 15.35 -19.50 -3.44
CA GLU A 206 16.51 -19.30 -2.56
C GLU A 206 17.48 -18.20 -3.03
N LYS A 207 17.35 -17.76 -4.29
CA LYS A 207 18.18 -16.70 -4.89
C LYS A 207 17.44 -15.38 -5.05
N LEU A 208 16.16 -15.34 -4.70
CA LEU A 208 15.31 -14.17 -4.91
C LEU A 208 15.36 -13.25 -3.71
N GLN A 209 15.48 -11.95 -3.98
CA GLN A 209 15.28 -10.92 -2.96
C GLN A 209 13.83 -10.44 -3.02
N ALA A 210 13.08 -10.67 -1.93
CA ALA A 210 11.67 -10.29 -1.83
C ALA A 210 11.51 -8.82 -1.43
N VAL A 211 10.46 -8.19 -1.97
CA VAL A 211 10.08 -6.80 -1.67
C VAL A 211 8.57 -6.74 -1.44
N GLY A 212 8.15 -6.28 -0.27
CA GLY A 212 6.76 -5.97 0.05
C GLY A 212 6.45 -4.51 -0.24
N ILE A 213 5.29 -4.18 -0.80
CA ILE A 213 4.91 -2.78 -1.02
C ILE A 213 3.50 -2.55 -0.49
N ALA A 214 3.44 -1.75 0.57
CA ALA A 214 2.22 -1.25 1.18
C ALA A 214 1.77 0.04 0.48
N TYR A 215 0.54 0.05 -0.04
CA TYR A 215 -0.03 1.22 -0.71
C TYR A 215 -1.03 1.96 0.17
N ASP A 216 -1.68 1.25 1.08
CA ASP A 216 -2.86 1.71 1.81
C ASP A 216 -2.69 1.52 3.32
N SER A 217 -3.31 2.36 4.14
CA SER A 217 -3.34 2.17 5.61
C SER A 217 -4.69 1.57 6.02
N PRO A 218 -4.75 0.58 6.92
CA PRO A 218 -6.01 0.06 7.43
C PRO A 218 -6.77 1.10 8.25
N GLU A 219 -6.12 2.18 8.68
CA GLU A 219 -6.83 3.28 9.32
C GLU A 219 -7.66 4.08 8.29
N ILE A 220 -7.28 4.06 7.00
CA ILE A 220 -7.92 4.87 5.94
C ILE A 220 -8.77 4.02 4.99
N THR A 221 -8.19 2.93 4.53
CA THR A 221 -8.74 2.07 3.48
C THR A 221 -9.40 0.86 4.14
N PRO A 222 -10.66 0.54 3.82
CA PRO A 222 -11.31 -0.67 4.30
C PRO A 222 -10.47 -1.91 4.00
N ASN A 223 -10.40 -2.86 4.95
CA ASN A 223 -9.54 -4.04 4.87
C ASN A 223 -9.67 -4.80 3.54
N GLU A 224 -10.88 -4.96 3.01
CA GLU A 224 -11.12 -5.67 1.74
C GLU A 224 -10.58 -4.94 0.50
N LEU A 225 -10.19 -3.68 0.62
CA LEU A 225 -9.67 -2.83 -0.45
C LEU A 225 -8.19 -2.50 -0.33
N ILE A 226 -7.54 -2.89 0.78
CA ILE A 226 -6.10 -2.69 1.00
C ILE A 226 -5.33 -3.38 -0.11
N ARG A 227 -4.44 -2.62 -0.75
CA ARG A 227 -3.53 -3.09 -1.79
C ARG A 227 -2.16 -3.36 -1.22
N TYR A 228 -1.67 -4.55 -1.48
CA TYR A 228 -0.31 -4.97 -1.17
C TYR A 228 0.32 -5.63 -2.40
N ASP A 229 1.58 -5.35 -2.67
CA ASP A 229 2.33 -6.11 -3.67
C ASP A 229 3.35 -7.01 -3.01
N CYS A 230 3.30 -8.29 -3.38
CA CYS A 230 4.43 -9.18 -3.23
C CYS A 230 5.29 -9.05 -4.49
N ALA A 231 6.56 -8.73 -4.33
CA ALA A 231 7.49 -8.54 -5.43
C ALA A 231 8.82 -9.25 -5.19
N ILE A 232 9.58 -9.41 -6.27
CA ILE A 232 10.99 -9.77 -6.25
C ILE A 232 11.80 -8.73 -7.00
N VAL A 233 13.08 -8.61 -6.65
CA VAL A 233 14.05 -7.86 -7.47
C VAL A 233 14.21 -8.54 -8.82
N ASP A 234 13.98 -7.78 -9.88
CA ASP A 234 14.13 -8.27 -11.26
C ASP A 234 15.60 -8.23 -11.67
N THR A 235 16.17 -9.41 -11.90
CA THR A 235 17.55 -9.60 -12.37
C THR A 235 17.61 -10.02 -13.84
N GLY A 236 16.52 -9.81 -14.60
CA GLY A 236 16.39 -10.23 -16.00
C GLY A 236 15.59 -11.53 -16.15
N PHE A 237 14.62 -11.76 -15.25
CA PHE A 237 13.81 -12.97 -15.28
C PHE A 237 12.71 -12.88 -16.35
N ASP A 238 12.49 -13.96 -17.11
CA ASP A 238 11.34 -14.08 -18.00
C ASP A 238 10.14 -14.66 -17.23
N PRO A 239 9.06 -13.89 -16.99
CA PRO A 239 7.89 -14.36 -16.27
C PRO A 239 7.15 -15.52 -16.94
N LYS A 240 7.42 -15.86 -18.21
CA LYS A 240 6.79 -17.00 -18.92
C LYS A 240 5.26 -17.04 -18.81
N GLY A 241 4.63 -15.87 -18.78
CA GLY A 241 3.18 -15.71 -18.64
C GLY A 241 2.65 -15.79 -17.20
N ALA A 242 3.53 -15.92 -16.19
CA ALA A 242 3.16 -15.73 -14.80
C ALA A 242 2.49 -14.36 -14.59
N PRO A 243 1.53 -14.25 -13.66
CA PRO A 243 0.80 -13.01 -13.36
C PRO A 243 1.66 -11.97 -12.62
N LEU A 244 2.84 -11.67 -13.18
CA LEU A 244 3.80 -10.71 -12.67
C LEU A 244 3.82 -9.48 -13.58
N THR A 245 3.81 -8.31 -12.96
CA THR A 245 3.91 -7.02 -13.63
C THR A 245 5.20 -6.32 -13.23
N ALA A 246 5.87 -5.73 -14.21
CA ALA A 246 7.06 -4.94 -13.96
C ALA A 246 6.71 -3.63 -13.25
N LEU A 247 7.54 -3.26 -12.27
CA LEU A 247 7.51 -1.96 -11.62
C LEU A 247 8.93 -1.54 -11.25
N LYS A 248 9.08 -0.30 -10.80
CA LYS A 248 10.37 0.27 -10.46
C LYS A 248 10.24 1.12 -9.21
N ILE A 249 11.08 0.85 -8.22
CA ILE A 249 11.33 1.79 -7.13
C ILE A 249 12.39 2.79 -7.64
N PRO A 250 12.12 4.11 -7.59
CA PRO A 250 13.04 5.10 -8.13
C PRO A 250 14.33 5.19 -7.30
N ALA A 251 15.41 5.70 -7.93
CA ALA A 251 16.59 6.11 -7.18
C ALA A 251 16.22 7.39 -6.40
N ALA A 252 16.36 7.36 -5.08
CA ALA A 252 16.01 8.48 -4.20
C ALA A 252 16.76 8.37 -2.86
N THR A 253 16.50 9.33 -1.98
CA THR A 253 16.93 9.22 -0.58
C THR A 253 15.85 8.52 0.22
N TYR A 254 16.23 7.57 1.05
CA TYR A 254 15.33 6.72 1.80
C TYR A 254 15.71 6.67 3.27
N ALA A 255 14.72 6.80 4.14
CA ALA A 255 14.81 6.47 5.55
C ALA A 255 14.49 5.00 5.76
N MET A 256 15.31 4.30 6.54
CA MET A 256 15.27 2.85 6.71
C MET A 256 15.29 2.48 8.18
N LEU A 257 14.38 1.59 8.58
CA LEU A 257 14.33 1.00 9.92
C LEU A 257 14.26 -0.52 9.81
N GLU A 258 15.15 -1.22 10.50
CA GLU A 258 15.10 -2.69 10.54
C GLU A 258 13.89 -3.13 11.39
N HIS A 259 13.07 -4.00 10.80
CA HIS A 259 12.05 -4.76 11.49
C HIS A 259 12.60 -6.17 11.75
N GLN A 260 12.49 -6.62 12.99
CA GLN A 260 12.88 -7.97 13.41
C GLN A 260 11.87 -8.50 14.44
N ALA A 261 10.68 -8.81 13.98
CA ALA A 261 9.56 -9.30 14.78
C ALA A 261 8.57 -10.07 13.89
N PRO A 262 7.53 -10.71 14.45
CA PRO A 262 6.43 -11.22 13.66
C PRO A 262 5.68 -10.08 12.93
N TYR A 263 5.00 -10.39 11.83
CA TYR A 263 4.22 -9.41 11.05
C TYR A 263 3.19 -8.64 11.87
N GLN A 264 2.68 -9.20 12.96
CA GLN A 264 1.71 -8.52 13.84
C GLN A 264 2.24 -7.20 14.41
N GLU A 265 3.56 -7.08 14.56
CA GLU A 265 4.21 -5.87 15.06
C GLU A 265 4.59 -4.88 13.94
N ILE A 266 4.25 -5.17 12.69
CA ILE A 266 4.66 -4.35 11.54
C ILE A 266 4.18 -2.90 11.68
N PHE A 267 2.95 -2.69 12.13
CA PHE A 267 2.38 -1.36 12.34
C PHE A 267 3.15 -0.55 13.40
N ALA A 268 3.76 -1.21 14.39
CA ALA A 268 4.64 -0.52 15.33
C ALA A 268 5.90 0.00 14.63
N THR A 269 6.50 -0.77 13.72
CA THR A 269 7.63 -0.28 12.90
C THR A 269 7.20 0.89 11.99
N TYR A 270 6.05 0.80 11.32
CA TYR A 270 5.50 1.90 10.53
C TYR A 270 5.29 3.16 11.38
N ARG A 271 4.72 3.03 12.58
CA ARG A 271 4.54 4.16 13.52
C ARG A 271 5.87 4.81 13.89
N VAL A 272 6.91 4.02 14.16
CA VAL A 272 8.24 4.58 14.47
C VAL A 272 8.78 5.39 13.29
N LEU A 273 8.77 4.83 12.08
CA LEU A 273 9.39 5.47 10.92
C LEU A 273 8.56 6.65 10.39
N SER A 274 7.25 6.46 10.20
CA SER A 274 6.36 7.42 9.55
C SER A 274 5.85 8.52 10.47
N ILE A 275 5.83 8.30 11.79
CA ILE A 275 5.36 9.29 12.77
C ILE A 275 6.52 9.75 13.65
N THR A 276 7.10 8.85 14.45
CA THR A 276 8.05 9.25 15.50
C THR A 276 9.33 9.87 14.94
N TRP A 277 9.97 9.19 13.99
CA TRP A 277 11.20 9.65 13.40
C TRP A 277 10.97 10.86 12.50
N LEU A 278 10.01 10.77 11.57
CA LEU A 278 9.76 11.83 10.59
C LEU A 278 9.39 13.16 11.25
N VAL A 279 8.56 13.15 12.31
CA VAL A 279 8.23 14.37 13.09
C VAL A 279 9.48 14.90 13.80
N GLY A 280 10.32 14.02 14.36
CA GLY A 280 11.56 14.41 15.03
C GLY A 280 12.58 15.07 14.10
N VAL A 281 12.55 14.76 12.80
CA VAL A 281 13.45 15.31 11.78
C VAL A 281 12.75 16.22 10.77
N ALA A 282 11.55 16.72 11.07
CA ALA A 282 10.72 17.46 10.10
C ALA A 282 11.38 18.73 9.52
N ASN A 283 12.37 19.31 10.22
CA ASN A 283 13.17 20.44 9.74
C ASN A 283 14.32 20.03 8.80
N GLN A 284 14.60 18.73 8.67
CA GLN A 284 15.70 18.19 7.88
C GLN A 284 15.21 17.34 6.71
N TYR A 285 14.10 16.62 6.89
CA TYR A 285 13.55 15.73 5.89
C TYR A 285 12.03 15.86 5.80
N VAL A 286 11.51 15.71 4.60
CA VAL A 286 10.08 15.58 4.32
C VAL A 286 9.84 14.30 3.52
N ASN A 287 8.70 13.66 3.75
CA ASN A 287 8.30 12.52 2.94
C ASN A 287 7.91 13.00 1.52
N GLU A 288 8.48 12.39 0.48
CA GLU A 288 8.14 12.71 -0.92
C GLU A 288 6.95 11.92 -1.45
N VAL A 289 6.78 10.67 -1.03
CA VAL A 289 5.82 9.74 -1.64
C VAL A 289 5.16 8.87 -0.57
N VAL A 290 3.91 8.50 -0.81
CA VAL A 290 3.09 7.72 0.12
C VAL A 290 3.54 6.26 0.26
N LYS A 291 4.35 5.74 -0.67
CA LYS A 291 4.61 4.29 -0.79
C LYS A 291 5.88 3.90 -0.04
N ALA A 292 5.72 3.31 1.13
CA ALA A 292 6.79 2.59 1.80
C ALA A 292 6.92 1.18 1.20
N TYR A 293 8.13 0.62 1.28
CA TYR A 293 8.35 -0.77 0.90
C TYR A 293 9.23 -1.48 1.93
N GLU A 294 9.10 -2.79 1.96
CA GLU A 294 9.74 -3.70 2.88
C GLU A 294 10.78 -4.49 2.10
N LEU A 295 12.07 -4.23 2.35
CA LEU A 295 13.16 -4.95 1.70
C LEU A 295 13.59 -6.13 2.57
N TYR A 296 13.17 -7.33 2.18
CA TYR A 296 13.41 -8.54 2.97
C TYR A 296 14.88 -8.96 2.91
N ARG A 297 15.44 -9.23 4.09
CA ARG A 297 16.79 -9.79 4.24
C ARG A 297 16.79 -11.31 4.14
N GLU A 298 15.67 -11.92 4.50
CA GLU A 298 15.38 -13.34 4.38
C GLU A 298 14.01 -13.48 3.72
N PRO A 299 13.82 -14.44 2.80
CA PRO A 299 12.54 -14.55 2.09
C PRO A 299 11.37 -14.79 3.06
N PRO A 300 10.27 -14.02 2.94
CA PRO A 300 9.17 -14.09 3.90
C PRO A 300 8.43 -15.42 3.87
N TRP A 301 8.42 -16.11 2.72
CA TRP A 301 7.80 -17.41 2.55
C TRP A 301 8.54 -18.57 3.26
N ASP A 302 9.77 -18.35 3.72
CA ASP A 302 10.52 -19.33 4.51
C ASP A 302 10.30 -19.16 6.03
N ASN A 303 9.72 -18.03 6.45
CA ASN A 303 9.58 -17.62 7.85
C ASN A 303 8.11 -17.37 8.27
N LEU A 304 7.14 -18.01 7.61
CA LEU A 304 5.71 -17.85 7.92
C LEU A 304 5.40 -18.24 9.38
N GLY A 305 4.62 -17.42 10.09
CA GLY A 305 4.32 -17.59 11.50
C GLY A 305 5.52 -17.34 12.44
N GLN A 306 6.64 -16.86 11.90
CA GLN A 306 7.87 -16.61 12.65
C GLN A 306 8.29 -15.14 12.53
N ARG A 307 9.46 -14.84 13.09
CA ARG A 307 10.06 -13.50 12.98
C ARG A 307 10.43 -13.22 11.54
N GLN A 308 9.98 -12.08 11.05
CA GLN A 308 10.34 -11.52 9.77
C GLN A 308 11.49 -10.55 9.93
N ARG A 309 12.35 -10.49 8.92
CA ARG A 309 13.50 -9.58 8.92
C ARG A 309 13.59 -8.81 7.62
N PHE A 310 13.30 -7.51 7.70
CA PHE A 310 13.34 -6.61 6.56
C PHE A 310 13.70 -5.19 6.98
N ASP A 311 14.18 -4.40 6.03
CA ASP A 311 14.28 -2.96 6.19
C ASP A 311 12.99 -2.29 5.70
N LEU A 312 12.21 -1.71 6.62
CA LEU A 312 11.11 -0.83 6.25
C LEU A 312 11.68 0.46 5.70
N THR A 313 11.30 0.81 4.48
CA THR A 313 11.94 1.85 3.70
C THR A 313 10.93 2.89 3.25
N LEU A 314 11.17 4.16 3.62
CA LEU A 314 10.30 5.31 3.35
C LEU A 314 11.05 6.37 2.53
N PRO A 315 10.55 6.79 1.36
CA PRO A 315 11.19 7.84 0.55
C PRO A 315 11.16 9.19 1.28
N VAL A 316 12.29 9.88 1.32
CA VAL A 316 12.40 11.20 1.94
C VAL A 316 13.23 12.14 1.08
N ARG A 317 12.94 13.43 1.16
CA ARG A 317 13.76 14.49 0.59
C ARG A 317 14.31 15.35 1.69
N LYS A 318 15.60 15.67 1.57
CA LYS A 318 16.26 16.61 2.46
C LYS A 318 15.74 18.03 2.19
N LEU A 319 15.41 18.76 3.26
CA LEU A 319 15.13 20.19 3.18
C LEU A 319 16.46 20.94 3.07
N ASN A 320 16.51 21.88 2.12
CA ASN A 320 17.63 22.79 1.95
C ASN A 320 17.49 23.98 2.89
#